data_AF-A0A2S5UZD9-F1
#
_entry.id   AF-A0A2S5UZD9-F1
#
_cell.length_a   1.000
_cell.length_b   1.000
_cell.length_c   1.000
_cell.angle_alpha   90.00
_cell.angle_beta   90.00
_cell.angle_gamma   90.00
#
_symmetry.space_group_name_H-M   'P 1'
#
loop_
_entity.id
_entity.type
_entity.pdbx_description
1 polymer ?
#
loop_
_entity_poly.entity_id
_entity_poly.type
_entity_poly.pdbx_seq_one_letter_code
_entity_poly.pdbx_strand_id
1 'polypeptide(L)'
;MSGPRIDVDLDAVRANVRAVADLTGTPLLAVVKANAYGHGASEVARAALEGGAERLGVVDLREALALRADGFTAPILTWMHGARTGWLAALDADVELGISSLAQLELLDIGLGRLEHSERSVVVHLKLDTGLGRNGISAIEWESAFTKAAELEARGLIRLEGLFSHLAGAGAEADLAQLTSFERALELADRCGLSPSVRHLAATAGSMSLPGSRFDLVRLGVSLYGLSPFSAGTECPVALHPALSLSAPICEDQRGFRVDVGQAVGLPPVPAGSLELTDDTGAGWRVVSVDALELRIEPLEGAIAASSRLEQCDDQPRLQVIDAARSASADAWAAAAGTINYEVVTRLSTRIPRHYSRVGAAASAGVSHEQARSDGGALAPRRELTVDVELLRTRMGERARELSGALATGMGARHAARTFSVDVSADAYGHGARLMADLALEYGLLPLVATQADLDYVGGAARASTLVDHERTSDSATRAVYGFHDPNAQVSVSLMSELVHVKRVTAGHGVSYGYDWIAEEPTTLGLVPLGYADAIPRRVAGRGEVVVGGERRPIIGRVAMDQVIVDLQDQEAWIGMPVSVFGSEPRDIHLREWASWSGLEPQAFVAAFGPRIVRRERYAE
;
A
#
# COMPACT_ATOMS: atom_id res chain seq x y z
N MET A 1 -22.39 -11.08 12.89
CA MET A 1 -21.51 -10.65 11.77
C MET A 1 -20.47 -11.75 11.56
N SER A 2 -20.65 -12.58 10.54
CA SER A 2 -19.98 -13.88 10.39
C SER A 2 -18.78 -13.87 9.41
N GLY A 3 -18.09 -12.74 9.23
CA GLY A 3 -16.96 -12.60 8.30
C GLY A 3 -15.63 -12.30 9.01
N PRO A 4 -14.51 -12.21 8.27
CA PRO A 4 -13.23 -11.74 8.82
C PRO A 4 -13.35 -10.31 9.34
N ARG A 5 -12.57 -9.98 10.36
CA ARG A 5 -12.53 -8.62 10.94
C ARG A 5 -11.13 -8.26 11.43
N ILE A 6 -10.83 -6.97 11.42
CA ILE A 6 -9.62 -6.41 12.00
C ILE A 6 -10.01 -5.61 13.24
N ASP A 7 -9.41 -5.93 14.37
CA ASP A 7 -9.55 -5.18 15.62
C ASP A 7 -8.31 -4.28 15.79
N VAL A 8 -8.52 -2.98 16.00
CA VAL A 8 -7.47 -1.96 16.13
C VAL A 8 -7.51 -1.35 17.53
N ASP A 9 -6.42 -1.53 18.27
CA ASP A 9 -6.25 -1.01 19.63
C ASP A 9 -5.66 0.40 19.62
N LEU A 10 -6.52 1.40 19.86
CA LEU A 10 -6.10 2.80 19.91
C LEU A 10 -5.34 3.17 21.19
N ASP A 11 -5.50 2.42 22.28
CA ASP A 11 -4.73 2.62 23.50
C ASP A 11 -3.29 2.14 23.33
N ALA A 12 -3.10 1.04 22.59
CA ALA A 12 -1.78 0.60 22.15
C ALA A 12 -1.07 1.68 21.31
N VAL A 13 -1.77 2.29 20.34
CA VAL A 13 -1.24 3.42 19.55
C VAL A 13 -0.79 4.57 20.46
N ARG A 14 -1.64 5.02 21.39
CA ARG A 14 -1.29 6.10 22.34
C ARG A 14 -0.08 5.74 23.19
N ALA A 15 -0.04 4.52 23.72
CA ALA A 15 1.05 4.03 24.56
C ALA A 15 2.39 3.99 23.79
N ASN A 16 2.37 3.50 22.55
CA ASN A 16 3.56 3.45 21.70
C ASN A 16 4.11 4.85 21.38
N VAL A 17 3.24 5.82 21.08
CA VAL A 17 3.66 7.21 20.86
C VAL A 17 4.34 7.77 22.10
N ARG A 18 3.72 7.60 23.27
CA ARG A 18 4.28 8.07 24.55
C ARG A 18 5.63 7.43 24.85
N ALA A 19 5.75 6.12 24.68
CA ALA A 19 7.00 5.40 24.92
C ALA A 19 8.16 5.93 24.04
N VAL A 20 7.89 6.22 22.76
CA VAL A 20 8.91 6.78 21.87
C VAL A 20 9.17 8.27 22.17
N ALA A 21 8.15 9.05 22.51
CA ALA A 21 8.30 10.44 22.93
C ALA A 21 9.22 10.53 24.17
N ASP A 22 8.97 9.69 25.18
CA ASP A 22 9.75 9.62 26.41
C ASP A 22 11.20 9.21 26.15
N LEU A 23 11.43 8.21 25.28
CA LEU A 23 12.79 7.79 24.91
C LEU A 23 13.57 8.89 24.17
N THR A 24 12.90 9.60 23.26
CA THR A 24 13.57 10.52 22.34
C THR A 24 13.74 11.91 22.92
N GLY A 25 12.78 12.38 23.72
CA GLY A 25 12.72 13.76 24.23
C GLY A 25 12.57 14.79 23.11
N THR A 26 12.09 14.39 21.92
CA THR A 26 12.01 15.20 20.71
C THR A 26 10.57 15.20 20.20
N PRO A 27 10.04 16.33 19.68
CA PRO A 27 8.74 16.36 19.01
C PRO A 27 8.57 15.24 17.99
N LEU A 28 7.35 14.71 17.90
CA LEU A 28 7.02 13.59 17.02
C LEU A 28 6.11 14.01 15.86
N LEU A 29 6.49 13.59 14.66
CA LEU A 29 5.60 13.51 13.51
C LEU A 29 5.12 12.07 13.36
N ALA A 30 3.82 11.84 13.54
CA ALA A 30 3.20 10.53 13.38
C ALA A 30 2.92 10.23 11.91
N VAL A 31 3.53 9.17 11.38
CA VAL A 31 3.40 8.79 9.97
C VAL A 31 2.19 7.87 9.80
N VAL A 32 1.10 8.44 9.29
CA VAL A 32 -0.22 7.81 9.11
C VAL A 32 -0.59 7.59 7.64
N LYS A 33 0.40 7.60 6.75
CA LYS A 33 0.23 7.24 5.33
C LYS A 33 -0.32 5.82 5.15
N ALA A 34 -0.81 5.55 3.95
CA ALA A 34 -1.29 4.23 3.52
C ALA A 34 -2.43 3.73 4.42
N ASN A 35 -3.39 4.62 4.68
CA ASN A 35 -4.47 4.40 5.63
C ASN A 35 -3.95 4.01 7.04
N ALA A 36 -2.95 4.75 7.54
CA ALA A 36 -2.19 4.40 8.73
C ALA A 36 -1.71 2.94 8.73
N TYR A 37 -0.93 2.57 7.70
CA TYR A 37 -0.37 1.22 7.54
C TYR A 37 -1.47 0.15 7.59
N GLY A 38 -2.65 0.44 7.01
CA GLY A 38 -3.81 -0.45 6.97
C GLY A 38 -4.74 -0.41 8.20
N HIS A 39 -4.42 0.35 9.25
CA HIS A 39 -5.16 0.40 10.53
C HIS A 39 -6.37 1.35 10.49
N GLY A 40 -6.37 2.35 9.61
CA GLY A 40 -7.38 3.42 9.59
C GLY A 40 -6.78 4.78 9.91
N ALA A 41 -6.65 5.63 8.90
CA ALA A 41 -5.91 6.89 8.99
C ALA A 41 -6.41 7.80 10.11
N SER A 42 -7.72 8.06 10.16
CA SER A 42 -8.31 9.10 10.99
C SER A 42 -8.37 8.71 12.46
N GLU A 43 -8.68 7.46 12.77
CA GLU A 43 -8.73 6.92 14.12
C GLU A 43 -7.33 6.85 14.72
N VAL A 44 -6.35 6.38 13.95
CA VAL A 44 -4.94 6.33 14.37
C VAL A 44 -4.35 7.73 14.48
N ALA A 45 -4.60 8.64 13.54
CA ALA A 45 -4.10 10.02 13.60
C ALA A 45 -4.57 10.71 14.89
N ARG A 46 -5.85 10.55 15.25
CA ARG A 46 -6.40 11.10 16.49
C ARG A 46 -5.72 10.48 17.73
N ALA A 47 -5.60 9.16 17.78
CA ALA A 47 -4.91 8.47 18.86
C ALA A 47 -3.43 8.87 18.96
N ALA A 48 -2.76 9.11 17.82
CA ALA A 48 -1.37 9.53 17.79
C ALA A 48 -1.18 10.94 18.36
N LEU A 49 -2.04 11.90 17.99
CA LEU A 49 -2.05 13.25 18.54
C LEU A 49 -2.34 13.23 20.06
N GLU A 50 -3.33 12.44 20.51
CA GLU A 50 -3.61 12.22 21.94
C GLU A 50 -2.47 11.49 22.69
N GLY A 51 -1.63 10.77 21.95
CA GLY A 51 -0.41 10.15 22.43
C GLY A 51 0.76 11.11 22.58
N GLY A 52 0.67 12.33 22.04
CA GLY A 52 1.72 13.36 22.12
C GLY A 52 2.42 13.66 20.78
N ALA A 53 1.93 13.15 19.65
CA ALA A 53 2.42 13.62 18.35
C ALA A 53 1.96 15.07 18.09
N GLU A 54 2.83 15.86 17.46
CA GLU A 54 2.57 17.28 17.17
C GLU A 54 2.24 17.53 15.69
N ARG A 55 2.67 16.62 14.81
CA ARG A 55 2.44 16.67 13.36
C ARG A 55 2.02 15.31 12.81
N LEU A 56 1.40 15.33 11.64
CA LEU A 56 1.05 14.12 10.88
C LEU A 56 1.85 14.07 9.58
N GLY A 57 2.22 12.86 9.16
CA GLY A 57 2.89 12.61 7.88
C GLY A 57 2.12 11.64 7.03
N VAL A 58 1.79 12.02 5.79
CA VAL A 58 1.14 11.18 4.79
C VAL A 58 1.90 11.19 3.47
N VAL A 59 1.56 10.32 2.51
CA VAL A 59 2.40 10.23 1.30
C VAL A 59 2.11 11.34 0.29
N ASP A 60 0.84 11.67 0.05
CA ASP A 60 0.38 12.55 -1.02
C ASP A 60 -0.80 13.44 -0.56
N LEU A 61 -1.19 14.42 -1.40
CA LEU A 61 -2.22 15.40 -1.05
C LEU A 61 -3.59 14.77 -0.89
N ARG A 62 -3.89 13.65 -1.55
CA ARG A 62 -5.17 12.96 -1.38
C ARG A 62 -5.34 12.48 0.06
N GLU A 63 -4.30 11.89 0.65
CA GLU A 63 -4.33 11.46 2.06
C GLU A 63 -4.42 12.65 3.02
N ALA A 64 -3.72 13.75 2.73
CA ALA A 64 -3.76 14.93 3.58
C ALA A 64 -5.12 15.62 3.57
N LEU A 65 -5.73 15.74 2.39
CA LEU A 65 -7.06 16.34 2.23
C LEU A 65 -8.15 15.47 2.87
N ALA A 66 -8.01 14.14 2.85
CA ALA A 66 -8.91 13.26 3.59
C ALA A 66 -8.86 13.54 5.10
N LEU A 67 -7.66 13.70 5.68
CA LEU A 67 -7.52 14.10 7.08
C LEU A 67 -8.08 15.52 7.34
N ARG A 68 -7.86 16.47 6.44
CA ARG A 68 -8.46 17.82 6.58
C ARG A 68 -9.99 17.76 6.57
N ALA A 69 -10.58 16.94 5.70
CA ALA A 69 -12.04 16.72 5.65
C ALA A 69 -12.57 16.12 6.97
N ASP A 70 -11.78 15.27 7.64
CA ASP A 70 -12.12 14.69 8.95
C ASP A 70 -11.86 15.63 10.15
N GLY A 71 -11.52 16.90 9.87
CA GLY A 71 -11.42 17.96 10.87
C GLY A 71 -10.06 18.10 11.56
N PHE A 72 -9.00 17.48 11.03
CA PHE A 72 -7.65 17.61 11.59
C PHE A 72 -7.05 18.98 11.30
N THR A 73 -6.61 19.69 12.35
CA THR A 73 -5.96 21.01 12.25
C THR A 73 -4.46 21.01 12.54
N ALA A 74 -3.90 19.89 13.04
CA ALA A 74 -2.45 19.76 13.23
C ALA A 74 -1.70 19.89 11.88
N PRO A 75 -0.42 20.30 11.85
CA PRO A 75 0.35 20.34 10.61
C PRO A 75 0.40 18.95 9.96
N ILE A 76 0.19 18.91 8.64
CA ILE A 76 0.24 17.69 7.83
C ILE A 76 1.31 17.86 6.76
N LEU A 77 2.34 17.03 6.80
CA LEU A 77 3.40 16.97 5.80
C LEU A 77 3.11 15.85 4.78
N THR A 78 3.21 16.17 3.49
CA THR A 78 3.19 15.22 2.37
C THR A 78 4.49 15.31 1.58
N TRP A 79 4.91 14.28 0.83
CA TRP A 79 6.24 14.31 0.20
C TRP A 79 6.36 13.56 -1.14
N MET A 80 5.23 13.21 -1.74
CA MET A 80 5.19 12.52 -3.03
C MET A 80 4.36 13.31 -4.03
N HIS A 81 5.06 13.89 -5.01
CA HIS A 81 4.51 14.84 -5.97
C HIS A 81 4.85 14.42 -7.39
N GLY A 82 3.85 14.36 -8.28
CA GLY A 82 4.02 14.09 -9.71
C GLY A 82 4.04 15.37 -10.55
N ALA A 83 4.15 15.23 -11.87
CA ALA A 83 4.22 16.35 -12.80
C ALA A 83 2.96 17.25 -12.78
N ARG A 84 1.82 16.69 -12.41
CA ARG A 84 0.51 17.37 -12.40
C ARG A 84 0.03 17.75 -11.01
N THR A 85 0.91 17.79 -10.02
CA THR A 85 0.51 18.04 -8.62
C THR A 85 -0.31 19.32 -8.49
N GLY A 86 -1.46 19.23 -7.82
CA GLY A 86 -2.34 20.36 -7.54
C GLY A 86 -1.82 21.23 -6.40
N TRP A 87 -0.76 22.02 -6.64
CA TRP A 87 -0.09 22.82 -5.61
C TRP A 87 -1.03 23.80 -4.89
N LEU A 88 -2.02 24.38 -5.58
CA LEU A 88 -3.04 25.25 -4.99
C LEU A 88 -3.89 24.53 -3.95
N ALA A 89 -4.21 23.25 -4.17
CA ALA A 89 -4.97 22.46 -3.20
C ALA A 89 -4.19 22.24 -1.90
N ALA A 90 -2.85 22.21 -1.97
CA ALA A 90 -2.01 22.16 -0.77
C ALA A 90 -2.05 23.50 -0.01
N LEU A 91 -1.97 24.62 -0.74
CA LEU A 91 -2.06 25.95 -0.16
C LEU A 91 -3.41 26.17 0.54
N ASP A 92 -4.51 25.88 -0.15
CA ASP A 92 -5.87 26.12 0.34
C ASP A 92 -6.21 25.28 1.58
N ALA A 93 -5.61 24.10 1.69
CA ALA A 93 -5.82 23.18 2.80
C ALA A 93 -4.74 23.26 3.89
N ASP A 94 -3.82 24.22 3.80
CA ASP A 94 -2.70 24.40 4.74
C ASP A 94 -1.90 23.09 4.95
N VAL A 95 -1.46 22.50 3.83
CA VAL A 95 -0.70 21.25 3.80
C VAL A 95 0.77 21.56 3.50
N GLU A 96 1.67 21.03 4.32
CA GLU A 96 3.12 21.19 4.17
C GLU A 96 3.65 20.23 3.10
N LEU A 97 4.63 20.68 2.30
CA LEU A 97 5.14 19.95 1.14
C LEU A 97 6.62 19.57 1.31
N GLY A 98 6.91 18.28 1.18
CA GLY A 98 8.24 17.70 1.13
C GLY A 98 8.77 17.62 -0.29
N ILE A 99 9.56 18.62 -0.70
CA ILE A 99 10.08 18.75 -2.06
C ILE A 99 11.39 17.98 -2.22
N SER A 100 11.44 17.08 -3.20
CA SER A 100 12.50 16.07 -3.35
C SER A 100 13.42 16.28 -4.56
N SER A 101 13.25 17.32 -5.36
CA SER A 101 14.18 17.69 -6.44
C SER A 101 14.10 19.16 -6.80
N LEU A 102 15.14 19.67 -7.47
CA LEU A 102 15.09 20.99 -8.10
C LEU A 102 13.93 21.09 -9.11
N ALA A 103 13.74 20.08 -9.95
CA ALA A 103 12.62 20.04 -10.89
C ALA A 103 11.24 20.15 -10.21
N GLN A 104 11.06 19.62 -9.00
CA GLN A 104 9.81 19.81 -8.25
C GLN A 104 9.64 21.24 -7.74
N LEU A 105 10.73 21.93 -7.35
CA LEU A 105 10.67 23.37 -7.04
C LEU A 105 10.28 24.20 -8.27
N GLU A 106 10.79 23.85 -9.45
CA GLU A 106 10.44 24.51 -10.71
C GLU A 106 8.96 24.26 -11.09
N LEU A 107 8.46 23.03 -10.91
CA LEU A 107 7.04 22.73 -11.12
C LEU A 107 6.13 23.47 -10.13
N LEU A 108 6.57 23.62 -8.88
CA LEU A 108 5.86 24.41 -7.87
C LEU A 108 5.85 25.90 -8.24
N ASP A 109 6.99 26.45 -8.68
CA ASP A 109 7.11 27.83 -9.16
C ASP A 109 6.12 28.09 -10.31
N ILE A 110 6.12 27.22 -11.34
CA ILE A 110 5.19 27.32 -12.47
C ILE A 110 3.73 27.26 -11.99
N GLY A 111 3.43 26.35 -11.05
CA GLY A 111 2.07 26.14 -10.55
C GLY A 111 1.54 27.27 -9.67
N LEU A 112 2.41 27.92 -8.91
CA LEU A 112 2.06 28.97 -7.96
C LEU A 112 2.41 30.38 -8.43
N GLY A 113 3.10 30.55 -9.56
CA GLY A 113 3.59 31.86 -10.00
C GLY A 113 2.52 32.93 -10.21
N ARG A 114 1.24 32.54 -10.32
CA ARG A 114 0.11 33.50 -10.36
C ARG A 114 -0.22 34.11 -8.99
N LEU A 115 0.33 33.57 -7.91
CA LEU A 115 0.13 34.00 -6.53
C LEU A 115 1.29 34.85 -5.99
N GLU A 116 2.22 35.26 -6.84
CA GLU A 116 3.27 36.19 -6.44
C GLU A 116 2.66 37.42 -5.75
N HIS A 117 3.25 37.81 -4.62
CA HIS A 117 2.76 38.91 -3.78
C HIS A 117 1.39 38.69 -3.11
N SER A 118 0.86 37.46 -3.11
CA SER A 118 -0.24 37.11 -2.22
C SER A 118 0.27 37.03 -0.77
N GLU A 119 -0.60 37.26 0.22
CA GLU A 119 -0.24 37.09 1.64
C GLU A 119 -0.15 35.61 2.06
N ARG A 120 -0.32 34.66 1.11
CA ARG A 120 -0.33 33.23 1.38
C ARG A 120 0.88 32.57 0.73
N SER A 121 1.58 31.75 1.49
CA SER A 121 2.75 30.98 1.06
C SER A 121 2.55 29.50 1.37
N VAL A 122 2.97 28.60 0.48
CA VAL A 122 2.98 27.17 0.81
C VAL A 122 4.15 26.86 1.73
N VAL A 123 3.91 26.08 2.78
CA VAL A 123 4.96 25.63 3.70
C VAL A 123 5.74 24.48 3.05
N VAL A 124 7.07 24.61 2.97
CA VAL A 124 7.94 23.65 2.29
C VAL A 124 9.01 23.10 3.22
N HIS A 125 9.25 21.79 3.09
CA HIS A 125 10.40 21.07 3.61
C HIS A 125 11.23 20.54 2.44
N LEU A 126 12.53 20.82 2.37
CA LEU A 126 13.37 20.22 1.33
C LEU A 126 13.88 18.87 1.78
N LYS A 127 13.55 17.82 1.01
CA LYS A 127 14.07 16.48 1.20
C LYS A 127 15.41 16.35 0.49
N LEU A 128 16.45 16.06 1.24
CA LEU A 128 17.80 15.86 0.76
C LEU A 128 18.08 14.37 0.65
N ASP A 129 18.80 13.96 -0.39
CA ASP A 129 19.38 12.63 -0.43
C ASP A 129 20.80 12.67 0.14
N THR A 130 20.95 12.14 1.35
CA THR A 130 22.25 12.03 2.02
C THR A 130 22.88 10.65 1.89
N GLY A 131 22.25 9.73 1.14
CA GLY A 131 22.77 8.38 0.86
C GLY A 131 21.71 7.32 0.56
N LEU A 132 20.43 7.59 0.83
CA LEU A 132 19.36 6.59 0.64
C LEU A 132 19.17 6.16 -0.82
N GLY A 133 19.54 6.99 -1.79
CA GLY A 133 19.44 6.64 -3.21
C GLY A 133 17.99 6.44 -3.68
N ARG A 134 17.02 7.11 -3.04
CA ARG A 134 15.58 7.00 -3.36
C ARG A 134 14.95 8.32 -3.83
N ASN A 135 14.15 8.99 -2.99
CA ASN A 135 13.73 10.37 -3.19
C ASN A 135 14.66 11.32 -2.44
N GLY A 136 14.82 12.54 -2.93
CA GLY A 136 15.57 13.61 -2.27
C GLY A 136 16.53 14.29 -3.24
N ILE A 137 16.76 15.58 -3.04
CA ILE A 137 17.64 16.41 -3.87
C ILE A 137 19.04 15.82 -3.75
N SER A 138 19.65 15.55 -4.90
CA SER A 138 20.99 14.96 -4.96
C SER A 138 22.02 15.95 -4.42
N ALA A 139 23.11 15.43 -3.86
CA ALA A 139 24.16 16.27 -3.27
C ALA A 139 24.80 17.25 -4.27
N ILE A 140 24.78 16.92 -5.56
CA ILE A 140 25.28 17.79 -6.63
C ILE A 140 24.31 18.95 -6.96
N GLU A 141 23.03 18.83 -6.59
CA GLU A 141 22.00 19.82 -6.85
C GLU A 141 21.65 20.68 -5.62
N TRP A 142 22.21 20.39 -4.43
CA TRP A 142 21.82 21.07 -3.19
C TRP A 142 21.95 22.59 -3.29
N GLU A 143 23.09 23.11 -3.76
CA GLU A 143 23.32 24.55 -3.88
C GLU A 143 22.30 25.22 -4.82
N SER A 144 22.02 24.59 -5.97
CA SER A 144 21.02 25.08 -6.92
C SER A 144 19.61 25.04 -6.34
N ALA A 145 19.24 23.96 -5.64
CA ALA A 145 17.93 23.84 -5.00
C ALA A 145 17.75 24.82 -3.84
N PHE A 146 18.79 25.05 -3.04
CA PHE A 146 18.76 26.04 -1.96
C PHE A 146 18.66 27.46 -2.49
N THR A 147 19.43 27.79 -3.53
CA THR A 147 19.33 29.09 -4.21
C THR A 147 17.92 29.30 -4.76
N LYS A 148 17.34 28.28 -5.41
CA LYS A 148 15.97 28.35 -5.93
C LYS A 148 14.93 28.50 -4.80
N ALA A 149 15.08 27.77 -3.71
CA ALA A 149 14.19 27.91 -2.56
C ALA A 149 14.25 29.31 -1.94
N ALA A 150 15.45 29.88 -1.78
CA ALA A 150 15.63 31.25 -1.29
C ALA A 150 14.96 32.28 -2.21
N GLU A 151 15.08 32.10 -3.54
CA GLU A 151 14.39 32.93 -4.54
C GLU A 151 12.86 32.85 -4.38
N LEU A 152 12.30 31.63 -4.25
CA LEU A 152 10.86 31.43 -4.10
C LEU A 152 10.32 31.97 -2.78
N GLU A 153 11.10 31.87 -1.70
CA GLU A 153 10.76 32.46 -0.40
C GLU A 153 10.79 33.99 -0.46
N ALA A 154 11.79 34.59 -1.12
CA ALA A 154 11.84 36.04 -1.33
C ALA A 154 10.68 36.58 -2.20
N ARG A 155 10.14 35.75 -3.10
CA ARG A 155 8.93 36.05 -3.90
C ARG A 155 7.61 35.81 -3.12
N GLY A 156 7.69 35.31 -1.88
CA GLY A 156 6.54 35.00 -1.04
C GLY A 156 5.73 33.77 -1.47
N LEU A 157 6.23 32.97 -2.42
CA LEU A 157 5.51 31.78 -2.91
C LEU A 157 5.59 30.62 -1.94
N ILE A 158 6.72 30.49 -1.24
CA ILE A 158 6.94 29.46 -0.23
C ILE A 158 7.40 30.07 1.08
N ARG A 159 7.19 29.31 2.16
CA ARG A 159 7.86 29.50 3.45
C ARG A 159 8.67 28.24 3.72
N LEU A 160 9.99 28.37 3.81
CA LEU A 160 10.85 27.22 4.08
C LEU A 160 10.82 26.90 5.58
N GLU A 161 10.09 25.84 5.95
CA GLU A 161 9.98 25.39 7.33
C GLU A 161 11.08 24.39 7.69
N GLY A 162 11.47 23.49 6.77
CA GLY A 162 12.36 22.41 7.15
C GLY A 162 13.33 21.87 6.11
N LEU A 163 14.35 21.20 6.63
CA LEU A 163 15.25 20.35 5.86
C LEU A 163 15.21 18.95 6.44
N PHE A 164 15.14 17.95 5.57
CA PHE A 164 15.07 16.56 6.03
C PHE A 164 15.72 15.57 5.10
N SER A 165 16.17 14.47 5.66
CA SER A 165 16.62 13.31 4.90
C SER A 165 16.04 12.04 5.55
N HIS A 166 16.49 10.87 5.14
CA HIS A 166 16.05 9.60 5.67
C HIS A 166 17.20 8.60 5.64
N LEU A 167 17.49 7.99 6.78
CA LEU A 167 18.53 6.97 6.90
C LEU A 167 18.16 5.71 6.12
N ALA A 168 19.16 5.08 5.51
CA ALA A 168 19.01 3.84 4.77
C ALA A 168 18.92 2.62 5.69
N GLY A 169 19.41 2.72 6.93
CA GLY A 169 19.48 1.57 7.83
C GLY A 169 20.38 0.49 7.26
N ALA A 170 21.46 0.90 6.59
CA ALA A 170 22.43 0.02 5.93
C ALA A 170 23.60 -0.37 6.86
N GLY A 171 23.51 0.00 8.14
CA GLY A 171 24.53 -0.26 9.16
C GLY A 171 25.02 1.03 9.80
N ALA A 172 25.64 0.88 10.98
CA ALA A 172 26.06 2.02 11.80
C ALA A 172 27.01 2.99 11.07
N GLU A 173 27.97 2.48 10.29
CA GLU A 173 28.91 3.31 9.52
C GLU A 173 28.18 4.12 8.43
N ALA A 174 27.31 3.47 7.65
CA ALA A 174 26.53 4.14 6.62
C ALA A 174 25.57 5.19 7.21
N ASP A 175 24.89 4.87 8.32
CA ASP A 175 23.98 5.79 8.97
C ASP A 175 24.71 7.01 9.56
N LEU A 176 25.92 6.83 10.12
CA LEU A 176 26.77 7.93 10.56
C LEU A 176 27.26 8.78 9.38
N ALA A 177 27.65 8.16 8.26
CA ALA A 177 28.04 8.89 7.05
C ALA A 177 26.87 9.75 6.50
N GLN A 178 25.64 9.23 6.56
CA GLN A 178 24.45 9.97 6.18
C GLN A 178 24.14 11.14 7.13
N LEU A 179 24.40 10.98 8.44
CA LEU A 179 24.29 12.05 9.43
C LEU A 179 25.28 13.18 9.12
N THR A 180 26.56 12.86 8.93
CA THR A 180 27.59 13.84 8.55
C THR A 180 27.26 14.53 7.22
N SER A 181 26.76 13.78 6.23
CA SER A 181 26.33 14.33 4.96
C SER A 181 25.13 15.29 5.11
N PHE A 182 24.22 15.01 6.05
CA PHE A 182 23.11 15.91 6.39
C PHE A 182 23.60 17.20 7.07
N GLU A 183 24.52 17.11 8.04
CA GLU A 183 25.13 18.28 8.70
C GLU A 183 25.82 19.21 7.69
N ARG A 184 26.59 18.65 6.74
CA ARG A 184 27.18 19.41 5.63
C ARG A 184 26.13 20.13 4.78
N ALA A 185 24.97 19.51 4.57
CA ALA A 185 23.89 20.12 3.81
C ALA A 185 23.23 21.27 4.58
N LEU A 186 23.11 21.16 5.91
CA LEU A 186 22.64 22.25 6.77
C LEU A 186 23.58 23.46 6.72
N GLU A 187 24.90 23.23 6.81
CA GLU A 187 25.90 24.29 6.66
C GLU A 187 25.85 24.97 5.29
N LEU A 188 25.60 24.20 4.23
CA LEU A 188 25.43 24.75 2.88
C LEU A 188 24.15 25.58 2.77
N ALA A 189 23.05 25.12 3.34
CA ALA A 189 21.79 25.86 3.36
C ALA A 189 21.93 27.22 4.07
N ASP A 190 22.64 27.25 5.22
CA ASP A 190 22.95 28.49 5.95
C ASP A 190 23.76 29.48 5.09
N ARG A 191 24.78 28.99 4.37
CA ARG A 191 25.55 29.82 3.41
C ARG A 191 24.72 30.35 2.25
N CYS A 192 23.67 29.63 1.85
CA CYS A 192 22.69 30.08 0.86
C CYS A 192 21.63 31.02 1.46
N GLY A 193 21.72 31.38 2.73
CA GLY A 193 20.80 32.30 3.41
C GLY A 193 19.49 31.64 3.87
N LEU A 194 19.41 30.31 3.91
CA LEU A 194 18.24 29.58 4.39
C LEU A 194 18.34 29.32 5.89
N SER A 195 17.25 29.54 6.62
CA SER A 195 17.17 29.32 8.07
C SER A 195 15.93 28.50 8.45
N PRO A 196 15.90 27.20 8.10
CA PRO A 196 14.76 26.33 8.42
C PRO A 196 14.58 26.18 9.94
N SER A 197 13.34 26.18 10.40
CA SER A 197 12.97 26.02 11.81
C SER A 197 12.97 24.56 12.26
N VAL A 198 12.82 23.61 11.34
CA VAL A 198 12.72 22.18 11.64
C VAL A 198 13.72 21.36 10.83
N ARG A 199 14.69 20.73 11.51
CA ARG A 199 15.59 19.74 10.92
C ARG A 199 15.16 18.35 11.38
N HIS A 200 15.00 17.42 10.45
CA HIS A 200 14.57 16.07 10.81
C HIS A 200 15.22 14.97 9.96
N LEU A 201 16.05 14.12 10.58
CA LEU A 201 16.69 12.99 9.90
C LEU A 201 16.12 11.64 10.34
N ALA A 202 15.95 11.44 11.65
CA ALA A 202 15.49 10.19 12.23
C ALA A 202 14.06 9.81 11.80
N ALA A 203 13.92 8.60 11.27
CA ALA A 203 12.67 7.84 11.33
C ALA A 203 12.75 6.83 12.50
N THR A 204 11.73 5.98 12.66
CA THR A 204 11.59 5.07 13.82
C THR A 204 12.89 4.42 14.30
N ALA A 205 13.61 3.66 13.46
CA ALA A 205 14.86 2.99 13.87
C ALA A 205 15.92 3.99 14.36
N GLY A 206 16.27 4.97 13.53
CA GLY A 206 17.29 5.97 13.85
C GLY A 206 16.94 6.84 15.06
N SER A 207 15.65 7.08 15.32
CA SER A 207 15.21 7.84 16.50
C SER A 207 15.56 7.11 17.80
N MET A 208 15.54 5.78 17.77
CA MET A 208 15.84 4.92 18.92
C MET A 208 17.33 4.62 19.03
N SER A 209 18.02 4.33 17.92
CA SER A 209 19.40 3.83 17.93
C SER A 209 20.49 4.89 17.71
N LEU A 210 20.16 6.06 17.15
CA LEU A 210 21.13 7.09 16.79
C LEU A 210 20.68 8.47 17.31
N PRO A 211 20.94 8.82 18.58
CA PRO A 211 20.50 10.08 19.19
C PRO A 211 20.89 11.34 18.42
N GLY A 212 22.08 11.36 17.80
CA GLY A 212 22.54 12.49 16.98
C GLY A 212 21.68 12.78 15.73
N SER A 213 20.85 11.82 15.30
CA SER A 213 19.96 11.99 14.14
C SER A 213 18.57 12.56 14.47
N ARG A 214 18.28 12.83 15.76
CA ARG A 214 16.95 13.26 16.20
C ARG A 214 16.63 14.71 15.82
N PHE A 215 17.62 15.61 15.91
CA PHE A 215 17.48 17.03 15.65
C PHE A 215 16.22 17.63 16.31
N ASP A 216 15.35 18.31 15.56
CA ASP A 216 14.21 19.06 16.09
C ASP A 216 12.90 18.26 16.04
N LEU A 217 12.84 17.20 15.21
CA LEU A 217 11.63 16.41 14.99
C LEU A 217 12.01 14.99 14.53
N VAL A 218 11.41 13.96 15.15
CA VAL A 218 11.55 12.57 14.68
C VAL A 218 10.26 12.05 14.06
N ARG A 219 10.39 11.15 13.08
CA ARG A 219 9.25 10.63 12.31
C ARG A 219 8.93 9.20 12.74
N LEU A 220 7.83 9.04 13.46
CA LEU A 220 7.39 7.76 13.99
C LEU A 220 6.43 7.06 13.01
N GLY A 221 6.91 6.02 12.35
CA GLY A 221 6.12 5.15 11.47
C GLY A 221 5.80 3.82 12.11
N VAL A 222 6.53 2.76 11.75
CA VAL A 222 6.23 1.36 12.13
C VAL A 222 5.92 1.14 13.62
N SER A 223 6.69 1.74 14.54
CA SER A 223 6.45 1.56 15.97
C SER A 223 5.24 2.30 16.53
N LEU A 224 4.64 3.24 15.79
CA LEU A 224 3.30 3.77 16.10
C LEU A 224 2.28 2.62 16.26
N TYR A 225 2.44 1.60 15.42
CA TYR A 225 1.57 0.44 15.31
C TYR A 225 2.00 -0.74 16.19
N GLY A 226 2.99 -0.52 17.05
CA GLY A 226 3.52 -1.53 17.96
C GLY A 226 4.42 -2.57 17.30
N LEU A 227 4.93 -2.26 16.11
CA LEU A 227 5.83 -3.13 15.37
C LEU A 227 7.29 -2.65 15.52
N SER A 228 8.21 -3.59 15.71
CA SER A 228 9.63 -3.28 15.80
C SER A 228 10.18 -2.89 14.42
N PRO A 229 11.00 -1.83 14.32
CA PRO A 229 11.70 -1.48 13.07
C PRO A 229 12.96 -2.33 12.86
N PHE A 230 13.37 -3.12 13.86
CA PHE A 230 14.62 -3.88 13.86
C PHE A 230 14.40 -5.31 13.35
N SER A 231 15.50 -5.95 12.95
CA SER A 231 15.49 -7.36 12.56
C SER A 231 15.00 -8.27 13.68
N ALA A 232 14.43 -9.41 13.30
CA ALA A 232 14.03 -10.45 14.25
C ALA A 232 15.20 -10.82 15.19
N GLY A 233 14.91 -10.92 16.49
CA GLY A 233 15.91 -11.20 17.53
C GLY A 233 16.66 -9.97 18.04
N THR A 234 16.49 -8.79 17.44
CA THR A 234 17.00 -7.53 17.99
C THR A 234 15.97 -6.91 18.94
N GLU A 235 16.38 -6.66 20.18
CA GLU A 235 15.52 -6.05 21.19
C GLU A 235 15.17 -4.60 20.83
N CYS A 236 13.90 -4.23 20.98
CA CYS A 236 13.45 -2.86 20.79
C CYS A 236 13.71 -2.06 22.08
N PRO A 237 14.30 -0.84 22.02
CA PRO A 237 14.57 -0.02 23.22
C PRO A 237 13.32 0.43 23.99
N VAL A 238 12.13 0.26 23.42
CA VAL A 238 10.85 0.54 24.06
C VAL A 238 9.97 -0.70 24.01
N ALA A 239 9.16 -0.91 25.05
CA ALA A 239 8.11 -1.91 25.01
C ALA A 239 7.01 -1.43 24.07
N LEU A 240 6.82 -2.16 22.97
CA LEU A 240 5.80 -1.87 21.97
C LEU A 240 4.58 -2.77 22.18
N HIS A 241 3.40 -2.19 22.00
CA HIS A 241 2.12 -2.87 22.07
C HIS A 241 1.52 -2.96 20.66
N PRO A 242 1.47 -4.15 20.03
CA PRO A 242 0.92 -4.30 18.69
C PRO A 242 -0.55 -3.86 18.64
N ALA A 243 -0.88 -3.00 17.69
CA ALA A 243 -2.16 -2.30 17.65
C ALA A 243 -3.21 -2.98 16.75
N LEU A 244 -2.89 -4.11 16.10
CA LEU A 244 -3.76 -4.76 15.12
C LEU A 244 -3.83 -6.26 15.33
N SER A 245 -5.05 -6.80 15.30
CA SER A 245 -5.32 -8.24 15.20
C SER A 245 -6.30 -8.52 14.08
N LEU A 246 -6.13 -9.65 13.38
CA LEU A 246 -7.01 -10.13 12.32
C LEU A 246 -7.59 -11.48 12.74
N SER A 247 -8.92 -11.59 12.77
CA SER A 247 -9.61 -12.83 13.08
C SER A 247 -10.69 -13.20 12.06
N ALA A 248 -10.89 -14.49 11.84
CA ALA A 248 -11.87 -14.99 10.89
C ALA A 248 -12.54 -16.29 11.41
N PRO A 249 -13.85 -16.50 11.15
CA PRO A 249 -14.52 -17.74 11.54
C PRO A 249 -13.94 -18.95 10.82
N ILE A 250 -13.82 -20.07 11.54
CA ILE A 250 -13.35 -21.35 11.00
C ILE A 250 -14.49 -22.09 10.32
N CYS A 251 -14.39 -22.29 9.02
CA CYS A 251 -15.32 -23.05 8.20
C CYS A 251 -14.76 -24.45 7.89
N GLU A 252 -15.63 -25.42 7.68
CA GLU A 252 -15.26 -26.76 7.20
C GLU A 252 -15.93 -27.02 5.84
N ASP A 253 -15.22 -27.68 4.93
CA ASP A 253 -15.76 -28.26 3.70
C ASP A 253 -15.14 -29.63 3.40
N GLN A 254 -15.41 -30.18 2.23
CA GLN A 254 -14.92 -31.48 1.79
C GLN A 254 -13.38 -31.58 1.72
N ARG A 255 -12.67 -30.45 1.66
CA ARG A 255 -11.20 -30.38 1.66
C ARG A 255 -10.61 -30.06 3.04
N GLY A 256 -11.44 -30.03 4.08
CA GLY A 256 -11.04 -29.78 5.47
C GLY A 256 -11.36 -28.35 5.95
N PHE A 257 -10.59 -27.88 6.93
CA PHE A 257 -10.84 -26.59 7.59
C PHE A 257 -10.22 -25.42 6.82
N ARG A 258 -10.89 -24.27 6.88
CA ARG A 258 -10.46 -23.03 6.24
C ARG A 258 -10.95 -21.79 6.98
N VAL A 259 -10.40 -20.64 6.61
CA VAL A 259 -11.00 -19.32 6.85
C VAL A 259 -11.02 -18.51 5.56
N ASP A 260 -11.99 -17.62 5.41
CA ASP A 260 -12.20 -16.80 4.21
C ASP A 260 -11.27 -15.57 4.17
N VAL A 261 -9.97 -15.80 4.30
CA VAL A 261 -8.90 -14.82 4.22
C VAL A 261 -7.73 -15.43 3.44
N GLY A 262 -7.44 -14.93 2.24
CA GLY A 262 -6.35 -15.42 1.40
C GLY A 262 -5.46 -14.32 0.84
N GLN A 263 -4.75 -14.63 -0.25
CA GLN A 263 -3.83 -13.70 -0.92
C GLN A 263 -4.51 -12.43 -1.43
N ALA A 264 -5.76 -12.54 -1.92
CA ALA A 264 -6.54 -11.43 -2.47
C ALA A 264 -6.87 -10.33 -1.44
N VAL A 265 -6.80 -10.64 -0.14
CA VAL A 265 -6.98 -9.66 0.94
C VAL A 265 -5.66 -9.27 1.61
N GLY A 266 -4.53 -9.67 1.03
CA GLY A 266 -3.21 -9.19 1.40
C GLY A 266 -2.33 -10.16 2.18
N LEU A 267 -2.81 -11.38 2.49
CA LEU A 267 -1.94 -12.37 3.15
C LEU A 267 -0.81 -12.80 2.20
N PRO A 268 0.44 -12.83 2.67
CA PRO A 268 1.54 -13.33 1.86
C PRO A 268 1.49 -14.86 1.73
N PRO A 269 2.01 -15.43 0.64
CA PRO A 269 2.20 -16.87 0.55
C PRO A 269 3.26 -17.31 1.57
N VAL A 270 3.03 -18.45 2.21
CA VAL A 270 3.95 -19.07 3.17
C VAL A 270 4.12 -20.56 2.86
N PRO A 271 5.27 -21.18 3.18
CA PRO A 271 5.42 -22.62 3.06
C PRO A 271 4.41 -23.38 3.95
N ALA A 272 3.92 -24.53 3.48
CA ALA A 272 3.04 -25.39 4.28
C ALA A 272 3.71 -25.77 5.61
N GLY A 273 2.96 -25.66 6.71
CA GLY A 273 3.43 -25.98 8.05
C GLY A 273 4.42 -24.99 8.67
N SER A 274 4.71 -23.86 8.01
CA SER A 274 5.62 -22.83 8.55
C SER A 274 5.01 -21.95 9.64
N LEU A 275 3.69 -22.01 9.83
CA LEU A 275 2.95 -21.20 10.80
C LEU A 275 1.95 -22.04 11.59
N GLU A 276 1.88 -21.76 12.89
CA GLU A 276 0.88 -22.28 13.81
C GLU A 276 0.09 -21.13 14.43
N LEU A 277 -1.22 -21.25 14.36
CA LEU A 277 -2.21 -20.26 14.75
C LEU A 277 -3.04 -20.80 15.93
N THR A 278 -3.73 -19.92 16.64
CA THR A 278 -4.68 -20.31 17.69
C THR A 278 -6.05 -19.73 17.41
N ASP A 279 -7.11 -20.44 17.76
CA ASP A 279 -8.44 -19.85 17.80
C ASP A 279 -8.75 -19.17 19.15
N ASP A 280 -9.92 -18.55 19.24
CA ASP A 280 -10.46 -17.92 20.44
C ASP A 280 -10.79 -18.90 21.58
N THR A 281 -10.83 -20.21 21.31
CA THR A 281 -10.94 -21.26 22.33
C THR A 281 -9.57 -21.72 22.86
N GLY A 282 -8.48 -21.29 22.22
CA GLY A 282 -7.11 -21.68 22.52
C GLY A 282 -6.65 -22.96 21.83
N ALA A 283 -7.43 -23.52 20.91
CA ALA A 283 -7.00 -24.67 20.13
C ALA A 283 -5.99 -24.25 19.04
N GLY A 284 -5.00 -25.11 18.82
CA GLY A 284 -3.91 -24.85 17.88
C GLY A 284 -4.20 -25.40 16.48
N TRP A 285 -3.80 -24.64 15.47
CA TRP A 285 -4.04 -24.91 14.05
C TRP A 285 -2.76 -24.71 13.26
N ARG A 286 -2.48 -25.57 12.29
CA ARG A 286 -1.34 -25.43 11.36
C ARG A 286 -1.83 -24.87 10.04
N VAL A 287 -1.07 -23.91 9.48
CA VAL A 287 -1.32 -23.39 8.13
C VAL A 287 -0.88 -24.41 7.09
N VAL A 288 -1.81 -24.80 6.22
CA VAL A 288 -1.57 -25.74 5.11
C VAL A 288 -1.25 -24.98 3.83
N SER A 289 -2.09 -24.00 3.47
CA SER A 289 -1.86 -23.14 2.30
C SER A 289 -2.56 -21.78 2.43
N VAL A 290 -2.00 -20.76 1.78
CA VAL A 290 -2.64 -19.45 1.59
C VAL A 290 -3.02 -19.35 0.10
N ASP A 291 -4.26 -19.66 -0.22
CA ASP A 291 -4.78 -19.67 -1.58
C ASP A 291 -5.28 -18.27 -1.96
N ALA A 292 -5.71 -18.07 -3.21
CA ALA A 292 -6.20 -16.76 -3.68
C ALA A 292 -7.26 -16.13 -2.75
N LEU A 293 -8.26 -16.90 -2.28
CA LEU A 293 -9.38 -16.39 -1.50
C LEU A 293 -9.43 -16.87 -0.04
N GLU A 294 -8.71 -17.93 0.30
CA GLU A 294 -8.88 -18.65 1.55
C GLU A 294 -7.54 -19.10 2.13
N LEU A 295 -7.52 -19.31 3.44
CA LEU A 295 -6.42 -19.89 4.20
C LEU A 295 -6.88 -21.28 4.65
N ARG A 296 -6.15 -22.32 4.22
CA ARG A 296 -6.40 -23.71 4.60
C ARG A 296 -5.62 -24.07 5.84
N ILE A 297 -6.28 -24.73 6.80
CA ILE A 297 -5.72 -25.07 8.10
C ILE A 297 -6.04 -26.52 8.48
N GLU A 298 -5.21 -27.09 9.35
CA GLU A 298 -5.45 -28.38 9.97
C GLU A 298 -5.29 -28.28 11.50
N PRO A 299 -6.07 -29.03 12.30
CA PRO A 299 -5.92 -29.02 13.75
C PRO A 299 -4.59 -29.66 14.18
N LEU A 300 -3.94 -29.07 15.19
CA LEU A 300 -2.80 -29.72 15.87
C LEU A 300 -3.29 -30.90 16.73
N GLU A 301 -2.43 -31.91 16.97
CA GLU A 301 -2.79 -33.09 17.78
C GLU A 301 -3.38 -32.66 19.14
N GLY A 302 -4.60 -33.12 19.45
CA GLY A 302 -5.35 -32.76 20.66
C GLY A 302 -6.42 -31.68 20.48
N ALA A 303 -6.37 -30.86 19.41
CA ALA A 303 -7.40 -29.86 19.11
C ALA A 303 -8.76 -30.49 18.72
N ILE A 304 -8.74 -31.70 18.16
CA ILE A 304 -9.94 -32.45 17.74
C ILE A 304 -10.84 -32.85 18.93
N ALA A 305 -10.30 -32.99 20.15
CA ALA A 305 -11.13 -33.24 21.33
C ALA A 305 -12.04 -32.04 21.67
N ALA A 306 -11.66 -30.83 21.27
CA ALA A 306 -12.50 -29.64 21.32
C ALA A 306 -13.43 -29.53 20.10
N SER A 307 -13.07 -30.13 18.96
CA SER A 307 -13.86 -30.04 17.72
C SER A 307 -15.23 -30.75 17.80
N SER A 308 -15.35 -31.80 18.61
CA SER A 308 -16.64 -32.43 18.94
C SER A 308 -17.62 -31.51 19.70
N ARG A 309 -17.18 -30.33 20.16
CA ARG A 309 -18.03 -29.27 20.74
C ARG A 309 -18.40 -28.17 19.73
N LEU A 310 -17.87 -28.19 18.51
CA LEU A 310 -18.17 -27.19 17.47
C LEU A 310 -19.63 -27.25 17.00
N GLU A 311 -20.27 -28.41 17.11
CA GLU A 311 -21.68 -28.59 16.80
C GLU A 311 -22.63 -27.96 17.85
N GLN A 312 -22.12 -27.46 18.99
CA GLN A 312 -22.93 -27.00 20.13
C GLN A 312 -22.76 -25.53 20.53
N CYS A 313 -21.89 -24.76 19.88
CA CYS A 313 -21.79 -23.32 20.13
C CYS A 313 -22.60 -22.55 19.09
N ASP A 314 -23.54 -21.71 19.55
CA ASP A 314 -24.24 -20.71 18.73
C ASP A 314 -23.28 -19.67 18.10
N ASP A 315 -21.99 -19.70 18.46
CA ASP A 315 -20.89 -18.91 17.86
C ASP A 315 -19.80 -19.82 17.28
N GLN A 316 -19.59 -19.73 15.96
CA GLN A 316 -18.50 -20.38 15.23
C GLN A 316 -17.14 -19.87 15.72
N PRO A 317 -16.18 -20.74 16.13
CA PRO A 317 -14.88 -20.28 16.62
C PRO A 317 -14.14 -19.46 15.59
N ARG A 318 -13.33 -18.53 16.09
CA ARG A 318 -12.57 -17.60 15.25
C ARG A 318 -11.09 -17.87 15.37
N LEU A 319 -10.46 -18.15 14.24
CA LEU A 319 -9.02 -18.21 14.11
C LEU A 319 -8.42 -16.82 14.29
N GLN A 320 -7.41 -16.69 15.15
CA GLN A 320 -6.56 -15.50 15.21
C GLN A 320 -5.52 -15.61 14.10
N VAL A 321 -5.85 -15.07 12.93
CA VAL A 321 -4.99 -15.11 11.74
C VAL A 321 -3.73 -14.29 11.99
N ILE A 322 -3.89 -13.06 12.49
CA ILE A 322 -2.77 -12.25 13.00
C ILE A 322 -3.12 -11.88 14.45
N ASP A 323 -2.26 -12.28 15.38
CA ASP A 323 -2.45 -12.02 16.81
C ASP A 323 -1.36 -11.08 17.34
N ALA A 324 -1.78 -9.96 17.91
CA ALA A 324 -0.91 -8.96 18.52
C ALA A 324 0.03 -9.51 19.62
N ALA A 325 -0.27 -10.64 20.26
CA ALA A 325 0.45 -11.08 21.47
C ALA A 325 0.86 -12.58 21.47
N ARG A 326 0.73 -13.30 20.35
CA ARG A 326 0.93 -14.77 20.30
C ARG A 326 1.77 -15.24 19.10
N SER A 327 1.83 -16.56 18.92
CA SER A 327 2.60 -17.27 17.87
C SER A 327 2.25 -16.87 16.43
N ALA A 328 1.10 -16.22 16.21
CA ALA A 328 0.60 -15.75 14.93
C ALA A 328 0.88 -14.25 14.66
N SER A 329 1.90 -13.67 15.30
CA SER A 329 2.17 -12.23 15.16
C SER A 329 2.55 -11.82 13.73
N ALA A 330 2.48 -10.51 13.45
CA ALA A 330 2.96 -9.97 12.18
C ALA A 330 4.44 -10.31 11.91
N ASP A 331 5.26 -10.45 12.96
CA ASP A 331 6.64 -10.92 12.87
C ASP A 331 6.73 -12.40 12.48
N ALA A 332 5.86 -13.25 13.02
CA ALA A 332 5.81 -14.67 12.65
C ALA A 332 5.42 -14.83 11.18
N TRP A 333 4.38 -14.12 10.73
CA TRP A 333 4.00 -14.07 9.31
C TRP A 333 5.12 -13.56 8.41
N ALA A 334 5.80 -12.50 8.84
CA ALA A 334 6.92 -11.94 8.11
C ALA A 334 8.08 -12.94 7.98
N ALA A 335 8.43 -13.64 9.06
CA ALA A 335 9.46 -14.67 9.05
C ALA A 335 9.10 -15.83 8.11
N ALA A 336 7.87 -16.34 8.18
CA ALA A 336 7.40 -17.43 7.33
C ALA A 336 7.34 -17.05 5.84
N ALA A 337 6.95 -15.82 5.52
CA ALA A 337 6.86 -15.32 4.15
C ALA A 337 8.18 -14.79 3.58
N GLY A 338 9.24 -14.68 4.40
CA GLY A 338 10.51 -14.05 4.00
C GLY A 338 10.36 -12.55 3.74
N THR A 339 9.58 -11.85 4.57
CA THR A 339 9.40 -10.40 4.52
C THR A 339 9.53 -9.71 5.89
N ILE A 340 8.90 -8.55 6.07
CA ILE A 340 8.91 -7.71 7.28
C ILE A 340 7.49 -7.50 7.80
N ASN A 341 7.36 -7.34 9.12
CA ASN A 341 6.07 -7.25 9.83
C ASN A 341 5.13 -6.17 9.27
N TYR A 342 5.66 -5.01 8.89
CA TYR A 342 4.86 -3.91 8.38
C TYR A 342 4.46 -4.04 6.92
N GLU A 343 5.07 -4.93 6.13
CA GLU A 343 4.47 -5.31 4.84
C GLU A 343 3.19 -6.12 5.07
N VAL A 344 3.21 -7.06 6.03
CA VAL A 344 2.09 -7.96 6.32
C VAL A 344 0.84 -7.16 6.69
N VAL A 345 0.94 -6.24 7.66
CA VAL A 345 -0.24 -5.47 8.11
C VAL A 345 -0.69 -4.41 7.11
N THR A 346 0.25 -3.75 6.41
CA THR A 346 -0.08 -2.67 5.46
C THR A 346 -0.82 -3.19 4.24
N ARG A 347 -0.59 -4.45 3.85
CA ARG A 347 -1.24 -5.08 2.69
C ARG A 347 -2.67 -5.55 2.96
N LEU A 348 -3.11 -5.58 4.22
CA LEU A 348 -4.44 -6.05 4.56
C LEU A 348 -5.52 -5.17 3.91
N SER A 349 -6.30 -5.76 3.00
CA SER A 349 -7.28 -5.06 2.18
C SER A 349 -8.30 -4.29 3.03
N THR A 350 -8.65 -3.07 2.64
CA THR A 350 -9.68 -2.22 3.26
C THR A 350 -11.08 -2.84 3.23
N ARG A 351 -11.28 -3.94 2.48
CA ARG A 351 -12.53 -4.71 2.42
C ARG A 351 -12.84 -5.48 3.70
N ILE A 352 -11.83 -5.75 4.54
CA ILE A 352 -12.06 -6.35 5.86
C ILE A 352 -12.54 -5.25 6.82
N PRO A 353 -13.67 -5.39 7.53
CA PRO A 353 -14.12 -4.37 8.48
C PRO A 353 -13.09 -4.12 9.59
N ARG A 354 -12.85 -2.85 9.91
CA ARG A 354 -12.05 -2.43 11.08
C ARG A 354 -12.97 -2.09 12.25
N HIS A 355 -12.61 -2.55 13.44
CA HIS A 355 -13.26 -2.21 14.69
C HIS A 355 -12.24 -1.54 15.61
N TYR A 356 -12.61 -0.39 16.17
CA TYR A 356 -11.73 0.39 17.02
C TYR A 356 -12.18 0.26 18.48
N SER A 357 -11.31 -0.22 19.36
CA SER A 357 -11.58 -0.20 20.79
C SER A 357 -11.33 1.20 21.35
N ARG A 358 -12.33 1.76 22.04
CA ARG A 358 -12.21 2.95 22.90
C ARG A 358 -12.83 2.64 24.26
N VAL A 359 -12.17 3.01 25.35
CA VAL A 359 -12.87 3.31 26.60
C VAL A 359 -13.43 4.74 26.48
N GLY A 360 -14.74 4.85 26.23
CA GLY A 360 -15.51 6.09 26.40
C GLY A 360 -15.40 7.14 25.27
N ALA A 361 -16.08 6.91 24.14
CA ALA A 361 -16.74 7.97 23.35
C ALA A 361 -17.60 7.34 22.26
N ALA A 362 -18.81 7.88 22.05
CA ALA A 362 -19.78 7.40 21.06
C ALA A 362 -19.21 7.41 19.62
N ALA A 363 -19.63 6.43 18.84
CA ALA A 363 -19.34 6.33 17.42
C ALA A 363 -19.93 7.54 16.67
N SER A 364 -19.12 8.25 15.89
CA SER A 364 -19.60 9.19 14.89
C SER A 364 -19.79 8.46 13.57
N ALA A 365 -21.00 8.52 13.01
CA ALA A 365 -21.32 8.00 11.69
C ALA A 365 -20.51 8.74 10.61
N GLY A 366 -19.96 7.99 9.67
CA GLY A 366 -19.23 8.52 8.52
C GLY A 366 -20.12 9.45 7.69
N VAL A 367 -19.61 10.63 7.39
CA VAL A 367 -20.24 11.57 6.48
C VAL A 367 -19.67 11.31 5.08
N SER A 368 -20.56 11.08 4.11
CA SER A 368 -20.19 11.08 2.70
C SER A 368 -19.86 12.51 2.27
N HIS A 369 -18.60 12.77 1.92
CA HIS A 369 -18.16 14.10 1.53
C HIS A 369 -18.23 14.32 0.02
N GLU A 370 -18.90 15.42 -0.33
CA GLU A 370 -18.92 16.07 -1.64
C GLU A 370 -17.50 16.53 -2.01
N GLN A 371 -17.08 16.24 -3.24
CA GLN A 371 -15.73 16.53 -3.74
C GLN A 371 -15.45 18.03 -3.70
N ALA A 372 -14.42 18.43 -2.94
CA ALA A 372 -13.82 19.75 -3.06
C ALA A 372 -13.41 19.98 -4.53
N ARG A 373 -13.80 21.13 -5.08
CA ARG A 373 -13.48 21.53 -6.45
C ARG A 373 -11.95 21.51 -6.62
N SER A 374 -11.46 20.64 -7.50
CA SER A 374 -10.06 20.64 -7.92
C SER A 374 -9.88 21.65 -9.05
N ASP A 375 -8.83 22.46 -8.96
CA ASP A 375 -8.37 23.38 -10.02
C ASP A 375 -7.75 22.64 -11.24
N GLY A 376 -8.21 21.42 -11.54
CA GLY A 376 -7.72 20.58 -12.64
C GLY A 376 -6.38 19.87 -12.38
N GLY A 377 -5.69 20.16 -11.27
CA GLY A 377 -4.48 19.47 -10.81
C GLY A 377 -4.75 18.11 -10.14
N ALA A 378 -3.75 17.23 -10.14
CA ALA A 378 -3.81 15.90 -9.53
C ALA A 378 -3.44 15.95 -8.03
N LEU A 379 -4.24 15.29 -7.19
CA LEU A 379 -4.00 15.20 -5.74
C LEU A 379 -3.00 14.09 -5.35
N ALA A 380 -2.68 13.20 -6.28
CA ALA A 380 -1.72 12.13 -6.08
C ALA A 380 -1.06 11.79 -7.42
N PRO A 381 0.16 11.24 -7.42
CA PRO A 381 0.77 10.70 -8.62
C PRO A 381 -0.08 9.64 -9.31
N ARG A 382 0.19 9.42 -10.61
CA ARG A 382 -0.52 8.41 -11.39
C ARG A 382 -0.29 7.00 -10.82
N ARG A 383 -1.38 6.36 -10.42
CA ARG A 383 -1.49 4.95 -10.04
C ARG A 383 -2.80 4.42 -10.62
N GLU A 384 -2.80 3.99 -11.86
CA GLU A 384 -4.03 3.81 -12.63
C GLU A 384 -4.16 2.38 -13.15
N LEU A 385 -5.24 1.70 -12.75
CA LEU A 385 -5.62 0.41 -13.29
C LEU A 385 -6.72 0.63 -14.33
N THR A 386 -6.43 0.34 -15.59
CA THR A 386 -7.43 0.39 -16.66
C THR A 386 -8.11 -0.97 -16.76
N VAL A 387 -9.44 -0.97 -16.78
CA VAL A 387 -10.29 -2.14 -17.02
C VAL A 387 -10.85 -2.03 -18.44
N ASP A 388 -10.54 -2.99 -19.29
CA ASP A 388 -11.05 -3.06 -20.66
C ASP A 388 -12.44 -3.69 -20.68
N VAL A 389 -13.47 -2.84 -20.57
CA VAL A 389 -14.87 -3.28 -20.50
C VAL A 389 -15.33 -3.86 -21.84
N GLU A 390 -14.77 -3.40 -22.96
CA GLU A 390 -15.12 -3.89 -24.29
C GLU A 390 -14.63 -5.32 -24.51
N LEU A 391 -13.39 -5.61 -24.10
CA LEU A 391 -12.86 -6.98 -24.12
C LEU A 391 -13.68 -7.90 -23.21
N LEU A 392 -14.09 -7.43 -22.04
CA LEU A 392 -14.96 -8.18 -21.13
C LEU A 392 -16.33 -8.48 -21.78
N ARG A 393 -16.98 -7.49 -22.40
CA ARG A 393 -18.24 -7.65 -23.13
C ARG A 393 -18.13 -8.69 -24.24
N THR A 394 -17.06 -8.63 -25.02
CA THR A 394 -16.78 -9.61 -26.08
C THR A 394 -16.74 -11.03 -25.51
N ARG A 395 -15.98 -11.25 -24.44
CA ARG A 395 -15.85 -12.56 -23.78
C ARG A 395 -17.12 -13.04 -23.11
N MET A 396 -17.88 -12.15 -22.48
CA MET A 396 -19.20 -12.48 -21.92
C MET A 396 -20.16 -12.94 -23.02
N GLY A 397 -20.17 -12.26 -24.17
CA GLY A 397 -20.98 -12.63 -25.33
C GLY A 397 -20.58 -13.96 -25.96
N GLU A 398 -19.29 -14.24 -26.10
CA GLU A 398 -18.78 -15.55 -26.53
C GLU A 398 -19.27 -16.66 -25.63
N ARG A 399 -19.09 -16.48 -24.32
CA ARG A 399 -19.50 -17.44 -23.31
C ARG A 399 -21.01 -17.69 -23.27
N ALA A 400 -21.82 -16.65 -23.47
CA ALA A 400 -23.27 -16.77 -23.58
C ALA A 400 -23.71 -17.57 -24.82
N ARG A 401 -23.00 -17.41 -25.95
CA ARG A 401 -23.23 -18.23 -27.16
C ARG A 401 -22.87 -19.69 -26.92
N GLU A 402 -21.76 -19.97 -26.24
CA GLU A 402 -21.36 -21.34 -25.88
C GLU A 402 -22.38 -22.00 -24.95
N LEU A 403 -22.89 -21.27 -23.95
CA LEU A 403 -23.98 -21.72 -23.08
C LEU A 403 -25.22 -22.10 -23.89
N SER A 404 -25.63 -21.22 -24.81
CA SER A 404 -26.80 -21.45 -25.66
C SER A 404 -26.62 -22.69 -26.55
N GLY A 405 -25.42 -22.86 -27.12
CA GLY A 405 -25.07 -24.04 -27.92
C GLY A 405 -25.07 -25.33 -27.10
N ALA A 406 -24.51 -25.31 -25.88
CA ALA A 406 -24.48 -26.46 -24.99
C ALA A 406 -25.88 -26.91 -24.55
N LEU A 407 -26.78 -25.96 -24.25
CA LEU A 407 -28.18 -26.27 -23.94
C LEU A 407 -28.90 -26.87 -25.17
N ALA A 408 -28.63 -26.35 -26.37
CA ALA A 408 -29.20 -26.87 -27.61
C ALA A 408 -28.74 -28.31 -27.94
N THR A 409 -27.53 -28.70 -27.53
CA THR A 409 -27.00 -30.06 -27.70
C THR A 409 -27.41 -31.02 -26.58
N GLY A 410 -28.31 -30.59 -25.68
CA GLY A 410 -28.89 -31.43 -24.63
C GLY A 410 -28.12 -31.45 -23.31
N MET A 411 -27.17 -30.53 -23.11
CA MET A 411 -26.52 -30.38 -21.81
C MET A 411 -27.56 -30.01 -20.74
N GLY A 412 -27.56 -30.75 -19.63
CA GLY A 412 -28.48 -30.47 -18.53
C GLY A 412 -28.24 -29.09 -17.92
N ALA A 413 -29.32 -28.36 -17.61
CA ALA A 413 -29.25 -26.97 -17.11
C ALA A 413 -28.35 -26.80 -15.88
N ARG A 414 -28.29 -27.78 -14.98
CA ARG A 414 -27.40 -27.76 -13.81
C ARG A 414 -25.92 -27.84 -14.18
N HIS A 415 -25.58 -28.62 -15.20
CA HIS A 415 -24.20 -28.72 -15.67
C HIS A 415 -23.80 -27.43 -16.41
N ALA A 416 -24.68 -26.93 -17.28
CA ALA A 416 -24.49 -25.65 -17.96
C ALA A 416 -24.30 -24.47 -16.98
N ALA A 417 -25.10 -24.40 -15.91
CA ALA A 417 -24.98 -23.36 -14.88
C ALA A 417 -23.69 -23.47 -14.02
N ARG A 418 -23.00 -24.61 -14.03
CA ARG A 418 -21.67 -24.76 -13.42
C ARG A 418 -20.58 -24.33 -14.37
N THR A 419 -20.67 -24.71 -15.64
CA THR A 419 -19.63 -24.45 -16.64
C THR A 419 -19.60 -23.00 -17.10
N PHE A 420 -20.76 -22.33 -17.22
CA PHE A 420 -20.85 -21.01 -17.85
C PHE A 420 -21.03 -19.84 -16.88
N SER A 421 -21.13 -20.09 -15.58
CA SER A 421 -21.19 -19.06 -14.55
C SER A 421 -19.91 -18.23 -14.46
N VAL A 422 -19.99 -17.05 -13.83
CA VAL A 422 -18.87 -16.13 -13.65
C VAL A 422 -18.58 -15.95 -12.17
N ASP A 423 -17.34 -16.23 -11.74
CA ASP A 423 -16.88 -15.90 -10.39
C ASP A 423 -16.70 -14.38 -10.27
N VAL A 424 -17.49 -13.75 -9.40
CA VAL A 424 -17.44 -12.33 -9.06
C VAL A 424 -17.10 -12.11 -7.58
N SER A 425 -16.46 -13.11 -6.95
CA SER A 425 -15.95 -13.05 -5.58
C SER A 425 -14.76 -12.11 -5.46
N ALA A 426 -14.42 -11.79 -4.21
CA ALA A 426 -13.51 -10.69 -3.91
C ALA A 426 -13.97 -9.42 -4.67
N ASP A 427 -13.11 -8.47 -4.99
CA ASP A 427 -13.55 -7.30 -5.78
C ASP A 427 -13.53 -7.61 -7.30
N ALA A 428 -14.06 -8.80 -7.65
CA ALA A 428 -13.94 -9.54 -8.92
C ALA A 428 -12.60 -9.26 -9.59
N TYR A 429 -11.59 -9.65 -8.81
CA TYR A 429 -10.16 -9.61 -9.06
C TYR A 429 -9.63 -8.34 -9.72
N GLY A 430 -10.11 -7.21 -9.19
CA GLY A 430 -9.64 -5.85 -9.47
C GLY A 430 -10.36 -5.15 -10.60
N HIS A 431 -11.32 -5.81 -11.24
CA HIS A 431 -12.18 -5.19 -12.26
C HIS A 431 -13.39 -4.49 -11.62
N GLY A 432 -13.71 -4.83 -10.35
CA GLY A 432 -14.89 -4.35 -9.63
C GLY A 432 -16.00 -5.39 -9.65
N ALA A 433 -16.37 -5.91 -8.48
CA ALA A 433 -17.35 -6.99 -8.39
C ALA A 433 -18.74 -6.62 -8.89
N ARG A 434 -19.20 -5.38 -8.64
CA ARG A 434 -20.49 -4.91 -9.16
C ARG A 434 -20.50 -4.82 -10.69
N LEU A 435 -19.45 -4.26 -11.29
CA LEU A 435 -19.30 -4.19 -12.74
C LEU A 435 -19.35 -5.59 -13.37
N MET A 436 -18.59 -6.54 -12.82
CA MET A 436 -18.55 -7.91 -13.34
C MET A 436 -19.88 -8.64 -13.16
N ALA A 437 -20.58 -8.42 -12.04
CA ALA A 437 -21.90 -9.00 -11.80
C ALA A 437 -22.95 -8.45 -12.77
N ASP A 438 -22.96 -7.13 -12.99
CA ASP A 438 -23.88 -6.47 -13.91
C ASP A 438 -23.65 -6.94 -15.36
N LEU A 439 -22.38 -7.04 -15.80
CA LEU A 439 -22.02 -7.61 -17.11
C LEU A 439 -22.44 -9.07 -17.24
N ALA A 440 -22.21 -9.91 -16.23
CA ALA A 440 -22.63 -11.31 -16.28
C ALA A 440 -24.15 -11.43 -16.48
N LEU A 441 -24.94 -10.65 -15.73
CA LEU A 441 -26.39 -10.63 -15.83
C LEU A 441 -26.88 -10.10 -17.18
N GLU A 442 -26.23 -9.07 -17.74
CA GLU A 442 -26.54 -8.50 -19.05
C GLU A 442 -26.51 -9.58 -20.16
N TYR A 443 -25.54 -10.50 -20.09
CA TYR A 443 -25.36 -11.59 -21.05
C TYR A 443 -26.06 -12.91 -20.63
N GLY A 444 -26.92 -12.87 -19.60
CA GLY A 444 -27.67 -14.05 -19.14
C GLY A 444 -26.81 -15.11 -18.43
N LEU A 445 -25.63 -14.74 -17.96
CA LEU A 445 -24.72 -15.60 -17.19
C LEU A 445 -25.02 -15.45 -15.69
N LEU A 446 -24.77 -16.53 -14.93
CA LEU A 446 -24.97 -16.53 -13.49
C LEU A 446 -23.72 -15.98 -12.77
N PRO A 447 -23.78 -14.83 -12.07
CA PRO A 447 -22.70 -14.41 -11.18
C PRO A 447 -22.66 -15.29 -9.94
N LEU A 448 -21.45 -15.59 -9.46
CA LEU A 448 -21.16 -16.40 -8.28
C LEU A 448 -20.28 -15.63 -7.30
N VAL A 449 -20.55 -15.77 -6.01
CA VAL A 449 -19.72 -15.25 -4.92
C VAL A 449 -19.44 -16.35 -3.91
N ALA A 450 -18.24 -16.32 -3.32
CA ALA A 450 -17.80 -17.32 -2.35
C ALA A 450 -18.18 -17.00 -0.90
N THR A 451 -18.52 -15.73 -0.60
CA THR A 451 -18.76 -15.28 0.78
C THR A 451 -20.04 -14.45 0.89
N GLN A 452 -20.64 -14.43 2.08
CA GLN A 452 -21.78 -13.56 2.36
C GLN A 452 -21.41 -12.07 2.22
N ALA A 453 -20.18 -11.70 2.58
CA ALA A 453 -19.70 -10.33 2.42
C ALA A 453 -19.63 -9.90 0.94
N ASP A 454 -19.18 -10.80 0.06
CA ASP A 454 -19.20 -10.55 -1.38
C ASP A 454 -20.64 -10.46 -1.92
N LEU A 455 -21.55 -11.29 -1.39
CA LEU A 455 -22.99 -11.24 -1.75
C LEU A 455 -23.62 -9.89 -1.37
N ASP A 456 -23.35 -9.42 -0.16
CA ASP A 456 -23.82 -8.13 0.34
C ASP A 456 -23.22 -6.98 -0.50
N TYR A 457 -21.96 -7.11 -0.92
CA TYR A 457 -21.26 -6.12 -1.74
C TYR A 457 -21.81 -5.99 -3.17
N VAL A 458 -22.12 -7.10 -3.85
CA VAL A 458 -22.71 -7.05 -5.22
C VAL A 458 -24.15 -6.55 -5.23
N GLY A 459 -24.84 -6.57 -4.09
CA GLY A 459 -26.09 -5.84 -3.87
C GLY A 459 -27.21 -6.24 -4.83
N GLY A 460 -27.68 -5.32 -5.69
CA GLY A 460 -28.84 -5.53 -6.58
C GLY A 460 -28.73 -6.72 -7.55
N ALA A 461 -27.51 -7.23 -7.77
CA ALA A 461 -27.25 -8.45 -8.54
C ALA A 461 -27.38 -9.75 -7.71
N ALA A 462 -27.47 -9.64 -6.38
CA ALA A 462 -27.51 -10.77 -5.46
C ALA A 462 -28.84 -11.56 -5.56
N ARG A 463 -28.71 -12.87 -5.76
CA ARG A 463 -29.80 -13.84 -5.64
C ARG A 463 -29.32 -14.99 -4.77
N ALA A 464 -30.25 -15.81 -4.26
CA ALA A 464 -29.87 -17.01 -3.49
C ALA A 464 -28.94 -17.95 -4.26
N SER A 465 -29.04 -17.98 -5.61
CA SER A 465 -28.17 -18.78 -6.48
C SER A 465 -26.76 -18.22 -6.68
N THR A 466 -26.51 -16.99 -6.23
CA THR A 466 -25.23 -16.28 -6.38
C THR A 466 -24.23 -16.76 -5.33
N LEU A 467 -24.66 -17.04 -4.09
CA LEU A 467 -23.79 -17.56 -3.05
C LEU A 467 -23.51 -19.04 -3.25
N VAL A 468 -22.23 -19.40 -3.33
CA VAL A 468 -21.76 -20.79 -3.53
C VAL A 468 -20.53 -21.07 -2.67
N ASP A 469 -20.16 -22.34 -2.55
CA ASP A 469 -18.90 -22.72 -1.92
C ASP A 469 -17.66 -22.31 -2.75
N HIS A 470 -16.50 -22.25 -2.10
CA HIS A 470 -15.22 -21.94 -2.75
C HIS A 470 -14.81 -22.98 -3.79
N GLU A 471 -15.28 -24.24 -3.69
CA GLU A 471 -15.01 -25.25 -4.70
C GLU A 471 -15.55 -24.78 -6.06
N ARG A 472 -16.78 -24.27 -6.08
CA ARG A 472 -17.41 -23.80 -7.30
C ARG A 472 -16.78 -22.53 -7.87
N THR A 473 -16.29 -21.61 -7.03
CA THR A 473 -15.58 -20.40 -7.51
C THR A 473 -14.12 -20.66 -7.87
N SER A 474 -13.53 -21.76 -7.40
CA SER A 474 -12.17 -22.18 -7.74
C SER A 474 -12.03 -22.81 -9.12
N ASP A 475 -13.14 -23.19 -9.76
CA ASP A 475 -13.15 -23.71 -11.13
C ASP A 475 -12.66 -22.64 -12.10
N SER A 476 -11.54 -22.92 -12.78
CA SER A 476 -10.90 -22.01 -13.75
C SER A 476 -11.85 -21.62 -14.89
N ALA A 477 -12.83 -22.47 -15.21
CA ALA A 477 -13.88 -22.13 -16.15
C ALA A 477 -14.56 -20.84 -15.70
N THR A 478 -15.01 -20.72 -14.46
CA THR A 478 -15.76 -19.54 -13.96
C THR A 478 -14.96 -18.23 -14.00
N ARG A 479 -13.64 -18.31 -14.20
CA ARG A 479 -12.70 -17.18 -14.30
C ARG A 479 -12.21 -16.90 -15.73
N ALA A 480 -12.67 -17.66 -16.74
CA ALA A 480 -12.13 -17.54 -18.09
C ALA A 480 -12.31 -16.14 -18.72
N VAL A 481 -13.34 -15.38 -18.32
CA VAL A 481 -13.62 -14.04 -18.86
C VAL A 481 -12.51 -13.03 -18.55
N TYR A 482 -11.76 -13.22 -17.47
CA TYR A 482 -10.68 -12.30 -17.07
C TYR A 482 -9.42 -12.42 -17.95
N GLY A 483 -9.15 -13.62 -18.50
CA GLY A 483 -7.94 -13.91 -19.28
C GLY A 483 -6.71 -14.24 -18.44
N PHE A 484 -6.84 -14.47 -17.12
CA PHE A 484 -5.71 -14.75 -16.24
C PHE A 484 -5.03 -16.11 -16.49
N HIS A 485 -5.76 -17.09 -17.06
CA HIS A 485 -5.33 -18.50 -17.11
C HIS A 485 -4.93 -19.00 -18.50
N ASP A 486 -5.23 -18.30 -19.59
CA ASP A 486 -4.66 -18.56 -20.93
C ASP A 486 -3.38 -17.73 -21.18
N PRO A 487 -2.21 -18.34 -21.52
CA PRO A 487 -0.96 -17.63 -21.77
C PRO A 487 -0.97 -16.78 -23.05
N ASN A 488 -1.89 -17.06 -23.99
CA ASN A 488 -2.02 -16.32 -25.24
C ASN A 488 -3.15 -15.29 -25.19
N ALA A 489 -3.94 -15.26 -24.11
CA ALA A 489 -5.03 -14.32 -23.96
C ALA A 489 -4.54 -12.93 -23.54
N GLN A 490 -5.13 -11.91 -24.15
CA GLN A 490 -5.05 -10.53 -23.69
C GLN A 490 -5.65 -10.45 -22.28
N VAL A 491 -4.97 -9.85 -21.29
CA VAL A 491 -5.61 -9.58 -20.00
C VAL A 491 -6.48 -8.32 -20.13
N SER A 492 -7.63 -8.33 -19.45
CA SER A 492 -8.60 -7.21 -19.49
C SER A 492 -8.27 -6.08 -18.51
N VAL A 493 -7.04 -6.08 -17.98
CA VAL A 493 -6.51 -5.04 -17.09
C VAL A 493 -5.08 -4.65 -17.45
N SER A 494 -4.76 -3.37 -17.28
CA SER A 494 -3.39 -2.85 -17.33
C SER A 494 -3.15 -1.86 -16.20
N LEU A 495 -1.92 -1.81 -15.69
CA LEU A 495 -1.51 -0.90 -14.62
C LEU A 495 -0.45 0.07 -15.13
N MET A 496 -0.77 1.36 -15.03
CA MET A 496 0.08 2.47 -15.44
C MET A 496 0.45 3.35 -14.24
N SER A 497 1.66 3.89 -14.29
CA SER A 497 2.16 4.89 -13.34
C SER A 497 2.99 5.94 -14.08
N GLU A 498 3.81 6.69 -13.34
CA GLU A 498 4.70 7.72 -13.85
C GLU A 498 5.99 7.79 -13.02
N LEU A 499 7.05 8.38 -13.57
CA LEU A 499 8.21 8.78 -12.76
C LEU A 499 7.86 10.02 -11.96
N VAL A 500 8.04 9.99 -10.64
CA VAL A 500 7.82 11.18 -9.77
C VAL A 500 9.12 11.83 -9.31
N HIS A 501 10.24 11.16 -9.55
CA HIS A 501 11.59 11.67 -9.30
C HIS A 501 12.58 10.96 -10.21
N VAL A 502 13.56 11.70 -10.71
CA VAL A 502 14.64 11.21 -11.57
C VAL A 502 15.93 11.83 -11.06
N LYS A 503 17.00 11.03 -10.93
CA LYS A 503 18.31 11.54 -10.53
C LYS A 503 19.45 10.70 -11.08
N ARG A 504 20.56 11.34 -11.41
CA ARG A 504 21.82 10.67 -11.74
C ARG A 504 22.59 10.34 -10.46
N VAL A 505 23.16 9.14 -10.38
CA VAL A 505 24.05 8.71 -9.30
C VAL A 505 25.38 8.23 -9.86
N THR A 506 26.42 8.28 -9.03
CA THR A 506 27.75 7.77 -9.36
C THR A 506 27.85 6.28 -9.03
N ALA A 507 28.88 5.61 -9.56
CA ALA A 507 29.30 4.31 -9.06
C ALA A 507 29.51 4.35 -7.53
N GLY A 508 29.21 3.24 -6.85
CA GLY A 508 29.25 3.11 -5.39
C GLY A 508 28.04 3.67 -4.64
N HIS A 509 27.06 4.26 -5.34
CA HIS A 509 25.86 4.80 -4.68
C HIS A 509 24.87 3.68 -4.33
N GLY A 510 24.56 3.51 -3.04
CA GLY A 510 23.57 2.56 -2.56
C GLY A 510 22.13 3.00 -2.87
N VAL A 511 21.23 2.05 -3.12
CA VAL A 511 19.83 2.35 -3.47
C VAL A 511 18.85 1.69 -2.52
N SER A 512 17.97 2.51 -1.95
CA SER A 512 16.94 2.13 -0.98
C SER A 512 17.52 1.57 0.33
N TYR A 513 16.66 0.98 1.15
CA TYR A 513 17.05 0.48 2.47
C TYR A 513 18.08 -0.66 2.38
N GLY A 514 19.01 -0.69 3.34
CA GLY A 514 19.96 -1.78 3.51
C GLY A 514 21.09 -1.87 2.47
N TYR A 515 21.02 -1.08 1.39
CA TYR A 515 21.96 -1.13 0.26
C TYR A 515 22.15 -2.54 -0.33
N ASP A 516 21.05 -3.30 -0.44
CA ASP A 516 21.05 -4.61 -1.14
C ASP A 516 21.46 -4.46 -2.63
N TRP A 517 21.36 -3.24 -3.18
CA TRP A 517 21.86 -2.89 -4.50
C TRP A 517 22.71 -1.61 -4.41
N ILE A 518 23.84 -1.61 -5.12
CA ILE A 518 24.78 -0.50 -5.21
C ILE A 518 25.12 -0.33 -6.70
N ALA A 519 25.13 0.92 -7.18
CA ALA A 519 25.47 1.21 -8.56
C ALA A 519 26.92 0.81 -8.87
N GLU A 520 27.13 -0.11 -9.82
CA GLU A 520 28.48 -0.49 -10.26
C GLU A 520 29.10 0.58 -11.16
N GLU A 521 28.26 1.25 -11.95
CA GLU A 521 28.62 2.33 -12.87
C GLU A 521 27.69 3.54 -12.65
N PRO A 522 28.07 4.75 -13.10
CA PRO A 522 27.16 5.89 -13.05
C PRO A 522 25.86 5.58 -13.79
N THR A 523 24.72 5.78 -13.14
CA THR A 523 23.40 5.48 -13.72
C THR A 523 22.33 6.50 -13.32
N THR A 524 21.19 6.49 -14.00
CA THR A 524 20.00 7.29 -13.68
C THR A 524 18.97 6.43 -12.94
N LEU A 525 18.53 6.91 -11.79
CA LEU A 525 17.48 6.28 -10.98
C LEU A 525 16.14 6.96 -11.26
N GLY A 526 15.11 6.15 -11.54
CA GLY A 526 13.71 6.59 -11.61
C GLY A 526 12.92 6.11 -10.40
N LEU A 527 12.10 6.98 -9.81
CA LEU A 527 11.18 6.60 -8.74
C LEU A 527 9.77 6.43 -9.28
N VAL A 528 9.21 5.24 -9.11
CA VAL A 528 7.82 4.92 -9.45
C VAL A 528 6.99 4.86 -8.16
N PRO A 529 5.88 5.62 -8.04
CA PRO A 529 5.10 5.77 -6.81
C PRO A 529 4.18 4.57 -6.56
N LEU A 530 4.71 3.35 -6.64
CA LEU A 530 4.04 2.10 -6.32
C LEU A 530 4.91 1.28 -5.38
N GLY A 531 4.38 0.90 -4.22
CA GLY A 531 5.08 0.06 -3.25
C GLY A 531 4.20 -1.05 -2.70
N TYR A 532 4.62 -1.66 -1.59
CA TYR A 532 3.83 -2.75 -1.01
C TYR A 532 2.50 -2.28 -0.39
N ALA A 533 2.33 -0.98 -0.08
CA ALA A 533 1.01 -0.42 0.23
C ALA A 533 0.06 -0.39 -0.96
N ASP A 534 0.61 -0.46 -2.17
CA ASP A 534 -0.11 -0.57 -3.45
C ASP A 534 -0.09 -2.02 -3.98
N ALA A 535 0.10 -2.98 -3.07
CA ALA A 535 0.18 -4.42 -3.32
C ALA A 535 1.39 -4.91 -4.15
N ILE A 536 2.43 -4.08 -4.37
CA ILE A 536 3.70 -4.52 -4.99
C ILE A 536 4.59 -5.21 -3.93
N PRO A 537 4.73 -6.56 -3.92
CA PRO A 537 5.34 -7.26 -2.80
C PRO A 537 6.85 -7.02 -2.73
N ARG A 538 7.45 -7.04 -1.54
CA ARG A 538 8.90 -6.78 -1.41
C ARG A 538 9.78 -7.75 -2.17
N ARG A 539 9.33 -9.00 -2.31
CA ARG A 539 10.08 -10.08 -2.98
C ARG A 539 10.26 -9.91 -4.48
N VAL A 540 9.59 -8.93 -5.11
CA VAL A 540 9.81 -8.60 -6.52
C VAL A 540 11.11 -7.83 -6.75
N ALA A 541 11.71 -7.25 -5.69
CA ALA A 541 13.02 -6.59 -5.79
C ALA A 541 14.08 -7.53 -6.37
N GLY A 542 14.85 -7.05 -7.36
CA GLY A 542 15.87 -7.84 -8.05
C GLY A 542 15.34 -8.91 -9.01
N ARG A 543 14.02 -8.93 -9.27
CA ARG A 543 13.37 -9.88 -10.20
C ARG A 543 12.43 -9.18 -11.18
N GLY A 544 11.69 -8.20 -10.67
CA GLY A 544 10.67 -7.50 -11.41
C GLY A 544 11.22 -6.35 -12.23
N GLU A 545 10.47 -6.00 -13.26
CA GLU A 545 10.77 -4.92 -14.19
C GLU A 545 9.49 -4.09 -14.44
N VAL A 546 9.68 -2.90 -14.99
CA VAL A 546 8.62 -2.06 -15.57
C VAL A 546 9.05 -1.59 -16.95
N VAL A 547 8.17 -0.98 -17.72
CA VAL A 547 8.51 -0.38 -19.02
C VAL A 547 8.49 1.14 -18.92
N VAL A 548 9.61 1.77 -19.26
CA VAL A 548 9.77 3.23 -19.28
C VAL A 548 10.37 3.62 -20.63
N GLY A 549 9.74 4.57 -21.34
CA GLY A 549 10.22 4.96 -22.68
C GLY A 549 10.19 3.84 -23.71
N GLY A 550 9.39 2.79 -23.48
CA GLY A 550 9.32 1.61 -24.35
C GLY A 550 10.42 0.58 -24.13
N GLU A 551 11.26 0.75 -23.10
CA GLU A 551 12.33 -0.16 -22.70
C GLU A 551 12.01 -0.81 -21.34
N ARG A 552 12.36 -2.09 -21.18
CA ARG A 552 12.25 -2.79 -19.88
C ARG A 552 13.33 -2.28 -18.93
N ARG A 553 12.94 -1.91 -17.71
CA ARG A 553 13.79 -1.32 -16.68
C ARG A 553 13.67 -2.12 -15.39
N PRO A 554 14.79 -2.60 -14.82
CA PRO A 554 14.74 -3.45 -13.64
C PRO A 554 14.41 -2.66 -12.38
N ILE A 555 13.64 -3.27 -11.49
CA ILE A 555 13.40 -2.78 -10.13
C ILE A 555 14.62 -3.11 -9.27
N ILE A 556 15.32 -2.06 -8.81
CA ILE A 556 16.57 -2.16 -8.05
C ILE A 556 16.40 -1.66 -6.61
N GLY A 557 17.23 -2.21 -5.72
CA GLY A 557 17.10 -2.00 -4.28
C GLY A 557 15.80 -2.58 -3.70
N ARG A 558 15.55 -2.33 -2.41
CA ARG A 558 14.33 -2.80 -1.74
C ARG A 558 13.10 -2.01 -2.18
N VAL A 559 12.00 -2.72 -2.45
CA VAL A 559 10.64 -2.12 -2.53
C VAL A 559 10.31 -1.46 -1.18
N ALA A 560 9.96 -0.18 -1.22
CA ALA A 560 9.52 0.57 -0.05
C ALA A 560 7.97 0.60 0.01
N MET A 561 7.42 1.19 1.08
CA MET A 561 5.96 1.20 1.30
C MET A 561 5.19 1.76 0.12
N ASP A 562 5.65 2.89 -0.43
CA ASP A 562 4.89 3.66 -1.40
C ASP A 562 5.60 3.77 -2.76
N GLN A 563 6.76 3.14 -2.93
CA GLN A 563 7.55 3.28 -4.15
C GLN A 563 8.55 2.14 -4.41
N VAL A 564 8.93 2.02 -5.68
CA VAL A 564 10.08 1.27 -6.18
C VAL A 564 11.06 2.19 -6.92
N ILE A 565 12.33 1.78 -6.99
CA ILE A 565 13.34 2.44 -7.81
C ILE A 565 13.63 1.56 -9.03
N VAL A 566 13.77 2.20 -10.18
CA VAL A 566 14.12 1.55 -11.44
C VAL A 566 15.44 2.11 -11.97
N ASP A 567 16.26 1.24 -12.53
CA ASP A 567 17.50 1.63 -13.19
C ASP A 567 17.20 2.06 -14.63
N LEU A 568 17.31 3.36 -14.90
CA LEU A 568 17.07 3.96 -16.21
C LEU A 568 18.34 4.02 -17.07
N GLN A 569 19.51 3.67 -16.53
CA GLN A 569 20.78 3.75 -17.25
C GLN A 569 21.00 5.17 -17.81
N ASP A 570 21.43 5.29 -19.07
CA ASP A 570 21.64 6.57 -19.75
C ASP A 570 20.40 7.08 -20.50
N GLN A 571 19.22 6.50 -20.24
CA GLN A 571 17.99 6.97 -20.85
C GLN A 571 17.64 8.39 -20.36
N GLU A 572 17.28 9.26 -21.29
CA GLU A 572 16.63 10.52 -20.94
C GLU A 572 15.29 10.26 -20.23
N ALA A 573 15.09 10.95 -19.11
CA ALA A 573 13.91 10.76 -18.27
C ALA A 573 13.56 12.04 -17.52
N TRP A 574 12.27 12.22 -17.26
CA TRP A 574 11.73 13.40 -16.60
C TRP A 574 10.55 13.02 -15.68
N ILE A 575 10.22 13.91 -14.75
CA ILE A 575 9.04 13.75 -13.89
C ILE A 575 7.78 13.78 -14.76
N GLY A 576 6.89 12.79 -14.56
CA GLY A 576 5.68 12.58 -15.36
C GLY A 576 5.87 11.63 -16.54
N MET A 577 7.08 11.14 -16.80
CA MET A 577 7.31 10.14 -17.84
C MET A 577 6.48 8.87 -17.54
N PRO A 578 5.65 8.38 -18.48
CA PRO A 578 4.79 7.23 -18.23
C PRO A 578 5.57 5.96 -17.93
N VAL A 579 5.03 5.15 -17.03
CA VAL A 579 5.55 3.83 -16.66
C VAL A 579 4.45 2.80 -16.87
N SER A 580 4.68 1.81 -17.73
CA SER A 580 3.80 0.63 -17.81
C SER A 580 4.31 -0.43 -16.84
N VAL A 581 3.45 -0.83 -15.90
CA VAL A 581 3.79 -1.86 -14.90
C VAL A 581 3.47 -3.23 -15.48
N PHE A 582 2.24 -3.40 -15.96
CA PHE A 582 1.84 -4.55 -16.76
C PHE A 582 0.68 -4.16 -17.68
N GLY A 583 0.52 -4.92 -18.76
CA GLY A 583 -0.57 -4.75 -19.71
C GLY A 583 -0.59 -5.88 -20.72
N SER A 584 -1.12 -5.59 -21.91
CA SER A 584 -1.21 -6.56 -23.01
C SER A 584 -0.74 -6.01 -24.36
N GLU A 585 -0.19 -4.80 -24.40
CA GLU A 585 0.43 -4.30 -25.62
C GLU A 585 1.73 -5.06 -25.90
N PRO A 586 2.23 -5.12 -27.15
CA PRO A 586 3.39 -5.95 -27.52
C PRO A 586 4.69 -5.69 -26.73
N ARG A 587 4.82 -4.51 -26.12
CA ARG A 587 5.97 -4.12 -25.30
C ARG A 587 5.70 -4.14 -23.80
N ASP A 588 4.46 -4.39 -23.38
CA ASP A 588 4.12 -4.45 -21.97
C ASP A 588 4.70 -5.72 -21.33
N ILE A 589 4.91 -5.63 -20.02
CA ILE A 589 5.17 -6.81 -19.20
C ILE A 589 3.83 -7.52 -18.96
N HIS A 590 3.81 -8.83 -19.12
CA HIS A 590 2.59 -9.59 -18.89
C HIS A 590 2.30 -9.75 -17.39
N LEU A 591 1.03 -9.73 -17.02
CA LEU A 591 0.57 -9.97 -15.64
C LEU A 591 1.13 -11.29 -15.03
N ARG A 592 1.38 -12.30 -15.86
CA ARG A 592 1.97 -13.57 -15.43
C ARG A 592 3.42 -13.47 -15.00
N GLU A 593 4.19 -12.59 -15.62
CA GLU A 593 5.55 -12.30 -15.18
C GLU A 593 5.51 -11.72 -13.77
N TRP A 594 4.61 -10.76 -13.53
CA TRP A 594 4.34 -10.21 -12.20
C TRP A 594 3.87 -11.26 -11.19
N ALA A 595 2.96 -12.16 -11.58
CA ALA A 595 2.52 -13.28 -10.73
C ALA A 595 3.69 -14.19 -10.36
N SER A 596 4.57 -14.51 -11.31
CA SER A 596 5.79 -15.31 -11.09
C SER A 596 6.77 -14.62 -10.13
N TRP A 597 7.06 -13.33 -10.35
CA TRP A 597 7.96 -12.55 -9.49
C TRP A 597 7.41 -12.38 -8.07
N SER A 598 6.10 -12.12 -7.95
CA SER A 598 5.42 -11.94 -6.67
C SER A 598 5.18 -13.26 -5.95
N GLY A 599 5.09 -14.39 -6.64
CA GLY A 599 4.64 -15.67 -6.08
C GLY A 599 3.17 -15.67 -5.68
N LEU A 600 2.38 -14.74 -6.23
CA LEU A 600 0.94 -14.64 -6.04
C LEU A 600 0.23 -15.18 -7.27
N GLU A 601 -0.97 -15.71 -7.08
CA GLU A 601 -1.83 -16.03 -8.21
C GLU A 601 -2.23 -14.73 -8.95
N PRO A 602 -2.31 -14.70 -10.30
CA PRO A 602 -2.62 -13.47 -11.05
C PRO A 602 -3.89 -12.77 -10.55
N GLN A 603 -4.96 -13.52 -10.30
CA GLN A 603 -6.22 -12.97 -9.80
C GLN A 603 -6.08 -12.40 -8.38
N ALA A 604 -5.25 -13.02 -7.53
CA ALA A 604 -5.02 -12.53 -6.18
C ALA A 604 -4.17 -11.25 -6.19
N PHE A 605 -3.18 -11.17 -7.08
CA PHE A 605 -2.35 -9.98 -7.25
C PHE A 605 -3.19 -8.76 -7.63
N VAL A 606 -4.07 -8.89 -8.64
CA VAL A 606 -4.92 -7.76 -9.07
C VAL A 606 -6.01 -7.44 -8.03
N ALA A 607 -6.59 -8.44 -7.34
CA ALA A 607 -7.56 -8.22 -6.26
C ALA A 607 -7.00 -7.47 -5.05
N ALA A 608 -5.68 -7.56 -4.82
CA ALA A 608 -5.03 -6.94 -3.69
C ALA A 608 -4.88 -5.42 -3.84
N PHE A 609 -5.10 -4.85 -5.03
CA PHE A 609 -4.99 -3.40 -5.24
C PHE A 609 -6.02 -2.63 -4.41
N GLY A 610 -5.47 -1.81 -3.51
CA GLY A 610 -6.22 -0.95 -2.60
C GLY A 610 -6.68 0.38 -3.21
N PRO A 611 -7.29 1.25 -2.39
CA PRO A 611 -7.96 2.48 -2.85
C PRO A 611 -7.01 3.58 -3.39
N ARG A 612 -5.69 3.42 -3.22
CA ARG A 612 -4.70 4.31 -3.84
C ARG A 612 -4.59 4.11 -5.35
N ILE A 613 -4.88 2.90 -5.84
CA ILE A 613 -4.95 2.60 -7.27
C ILE A 613 -6.31 3.06 -7.80
N VAL A 614 -6.29 4.05 -8.68
CA VAL A 614 -7.50 4.58 -9.33
C VAL A 614 -7.88 3.65 -10.47
N ARG A 615 -9.09 3.06 -10.40
CA ARG A 615 -9.62 2.25 -11.50
C ARG A 615 -10.28 3.14 -12.53
N ARG A 616 -10.03 2.87 -13.81
CA ARG A 616 -10.70 3.51 -14.94
C ARG A 616 -11.24 2.46 -15.88
N GLU A 617 -12.48 2.65 -16.31
CA GLU A 617 -13.13 1.81 -17.29
C GLU A 617 -12.85 2.38 -18.69
N ARG A 618 -12.39 1.52 -19.60
CA ARG A 618 -12.25 1.83 -21.03
C ARG A 618 -13.40 1.18 -21.79
N TYR A 619 -14.17 2.01 -22.47
CA TYR A 619 -15.19 1.63 -23.45
C TYR A 619 -14.66 1.95 -24.85
N ALA A 620 -15.25 1.38 -25.91
CA ALA A 620 -14.94 1.82 -27.28
C ALA A 620 -15.30 3.31 -27.47
N GLU A 621 -14.44 4.05 -28.19
CA GLU A 621 -14.67 5.45 -28.58
C GLU A 621 -15.81 5.61 -29.59
#